data_AF-A0A258D4T2-F1
#
_entry.id   AF-A0A258D4T2-F1
#
_cell.length_a   1.000
_cell.length_b   1.000
_cell.length_c   1.000
_cell.angle_alpha   90.00
_cell.angle_beta   90.00
_cell.angle_gamma   90.00
#
_symmetry.space_group_name_H-M   'P 1'
#
loop_
_entity.id
_entity.type
_entity.pdbx_description
1 polymer ?
#
loop_
_entity_poly.entity_id
_entity_poly.type
_entity_poly.pdbx_seq_one_letter_code
_entity_poly.pdbx_strand_id
1 'polypeptide(L)'
;WMRQKRIQGSHFAHLKQASAANQFIIDRRVDPCMSEVFPWDRIPHAHTKMWKNQHAPGNMAVLVNAPRTGLRSFDDVIEAIAER
;
A
#
# COMPACT_ATOMS: atom_id res chain seq x y z
N TRP A 1 -26.34 24.16 -11.89
CA TRP A 1 -27.60 23.49 -11.52
C TRP A 1 -28.42 23.01 -12.72
N MET A 2 -28.39 23.73 -13.86
CA MET A 2 -29.30 23.55 -15.02
C MET A 2 -29.31 22.16 -15.68
N ARG A 3 -28.34 21.30 -15.38
CA ARG A 3 -28.24 19.92 -15.90
C ARG A 3 -28.37 18.85 -14.81
N GLN A 4 -28.90 19.21 -13.63
CA GLN A 4 -29.26 18.30 -12.54
C GLN A 4 -28.14 17.29 -12.18
N LYS A 5 -26.89 17.77 -12.15
CA LYS A 5 -25.75 16.94 -11.77
C LYS A 5 -25.79 16.67 -10.27
N ARG A 6 -25.41 15.45 -9.87
CA ARG A 6 -25.25 15.05 -8.46
C ARG A 6 -23.85 15.37 -7.97
N ILE A 7 -23.73 15.98 -6.79
CA ILE A 7 -22.50 16.03 -6.00
C ILE A 7 -22.66 14.98 -4.91
N GLN A 8 -21.78 13.97 -4.91
CA GLN A 8 -21.88 12.84 -3.98
C GLN A 8 -20.63 12.79 -3.10
N GLY A 9 -20.82 12.94 -1.80
CA GLY A 9 -19.78 12.62 -0.82
C GLY A 9 -19.51 11.12 -0.79
N SER A 10 -18.26 10.74 -0.53
CA SER A 10 -17.85 9.36 -0.30
C SER A 10 -16.78 9.34 0.79
N HIS A 11 -16.75 8.27 1.57
CA HIS A 11 -15.77 8.09 2.65
C HIS A 11 -15.49 6.61 2.84
N PHE A 12 -14.27 6.20 2.48
CA PHE A 12 -13.80 4.82 2.56
C PHE A 12 -14.77 3.79 1.96
N ALA A 13 -14.78 2.57 2.50
CA ALA A 13 -15.55 1.44 2.02
C ALA A 13 -15.86 0.46 3.17
N HIS A 14 -17.01 -0.19 3.11
CA HIS A 14 -17.32 -1.32 3.99
C HIS A 14 -16.69 -2.63 3.46
N LEU A 15 -16.66 -3.69 4.28
CA LEU A 15 -15.98 -4.96 3.96
C LEU A 15 -16.34 -5.53 2.57
N LYS A 16 -17.63 -5.57 2.20
CA LYS A 16 -18.05 -6.08 0.89
C LYS A 16 -17.46 -5.29 -0.29
N GLN A 17 -17.34 -3.97 -0.19
CA GLN A 17 -16.73 -3.14 -1.24
C GLN A 17 -15.22 -3.35 -1.30
N ALA A 18 -14.55 -3.38 -0.14
CA ALA A 18 -13.10 -3.63 -0.07
C ALA A 18 -12.73 -5.03 -0.59
N SER A 19 -13.51 -6.06 -0.26
CA SER A 19 -13.31 -7.42 -0.77
C SER A 19 -13.51 -7.51 -2.28
N ALA A 20 -14.53 -6.83 -2.82
CA ALA A 20 -14.72 -6.75 -4.27
C ALA A 20 -13.54 -6.05 -4.97
N ALA A 21 -13.01 -4.97 -4.37
CA ALA A 21 -11.81 -4.30 -4.87
C ALA A 21 -10.58 -5.22 -4.82
N ASN A 22 -10.41 -5.97 -3.73
CA ASN A 22 -9.30 -6.92 -3.57
C ASN A 22 -9.36 -8.06 -4.59
N GLN A 23 -10.55 -8.49 -5.01
CA GLN A 23 -10.69 -9.51 -6.05
C GLN A 23 -10.05 -9.06 -7.37
N PHE A 24 -10.11 -7.77 -7.73
CA PHE A 24 -9.42 -7.27 -8.92
C PHE A 24 -7.89 -7.37 -8.82
N ILE A 25 -7.33 -7.26 -7.63
CA ILE A 25 -5.89 -7.45 -7.39
C ILE A 25 -5.53 -8.93 -7.54
N ILE A 26 -6.32 -9.82 -6.92
CA ILE A 26 -6.14 -11.28 -7.02
C ILE A 26 -6.21 -11.75 -8.47
N ASP A 27 -7.21 -11.26 -9.22
CA ASP A 27 -7.42 -11.56 -10.64
C ASP A 27 -6.40 -10.86 -11.55
N ARG A 28 -5.46 -10.09 -10.99
CA ARG A 28 -4.44 -9.30 -11.72
C ARG A 28 -5.01 -8.33 -12.74
N ARG A 29 -6.20 -7.78 -12.47
CA ARG A 29 -6.85 -6.75 -13.27
C ARG A 29 -6.44 -5.33 -12.86
N VAL A 30 -5.92 -5.20 -11.63
CA VAL A 30 -5.42 -3.96 -11.05
C VAL A 30 -4.06 -4.23 -10.40
N ASP A 31 -3.13 -3.31 -10.55
CA ASP A 31 -1.80 -3.36 -9.92
C ASP A 31 -1.78 -2.54 -8.61
N PRO A 32 -1.07 -2.99 -7.55
CA PRO A 32 -0.94 -2.23 -6.30
C PRO A 32 -0.19 -0.88 -6.42
N CYS A 33 0.52 -0.64 -7.53
CA CYS A 33 1.24 0.60 -7.85
C CYS A 33 2.18 1.07 -6.72
N MET A 34 2.99 0.17 -6.17
CA MET A 34 3.93 0.48 -5.09
C MET A 34 5.11 1.30 -5.62
N SER A 35 5.39 2.46 -5.00
CA SER A 35 6.45 3.38 -5.44
C SER A 35 7.78 3.16 -4.71
N GLU A 36 7.78 3.17 -3.39
CA GLU A 36 8.98 3.07 -2.54
C GLU A 36 8.70 2.25 -1.28
N VAL A 37 9.71 1.52 -0.79
CA VAL A 37 9.64 0.76 0.46
C VAL A 37 10.70 1.26 1.44
N PHE A 38 10.31 1.51 2.69
CA PHE A 38 11.19 2.00 3.74
C PHE A 38 11.42 0.95 4.83
N PRO A 39 12.61 0.87 5.44
CA PRO A 39 12.84 0.05 6.62
C PRO A 39 12.12 0.61 7.86
N TRP A 40 11.99 -0.21 8.90
CA TRP A 40 11.27 0.11 10.14
C TRP A 40 11.72 1.42 10.81
N ASP A 41 13.03 1.68 10.86
CA ASP A 41 13.62 2.88 11.46
C ASP A 41 13.32 4.17 10.66
N ARG A 42 12.82 4.04 9.43
CA ARG A 42 12.51 5.16 8.52
C ARG A 42 11.02 5.45 8.36
N ILE A 43 10.15 4.82 9.15
CA ILE A 43 8.72 5.14 9.17
C ILE A 43 8.46 6.65 9.36
N PRO A 44 9.11 7.38 10.30
CA PRO A 44 8.90 8.82 10.44
C PRO A 44 9.34 9.63 9.21
N HIS A 45 10.41 9.19 8.55
CA HIS A 45 10.90 9.83 7.33
C HIS A 45 9.92 9.67 6.17
N ALA A 46 9.36 8.48 5.97
CA ALA A 46 8.35 8.22 4.94
C ALA A 46 7.12 9.14 5.11
N HIS A 47 6.64 9.31 6.35
CA HIS A 47 5.55 10.24 6.65
C HIS A 47 5.90 11.70 6.37
N THR A 48 7.13 12.13 6.71
CA THR A 48 7.61 13.49 6.41
C THR A 48 7.70 13.74 4.89
N LYS A 49 8.14 12.73 4.13
CA LYS A 49 8.21 12.78 2.66
C LYS A 49 6.82 12.95 2.03
N MET A 50 5.82 12.24 2.57
CA MET A 50 4.42 12.41 2.16
C MET A 50 3.88 13.80 2.50
N TRP A 51 4.10 14.27 3.73
CA TRP A 51 3.65 15.59 4.19
C TRP A 51 4.16 16.73 3.30
N LYS A 52 5.41 16.64 2.84
CA LYS A 52 6.03 17.62 1.94
C LYS A 52 5.75 17.38 0.44
N ASN A 53 4.95 16.37 0.08
CA ASN A 53 4.70 15.95 -1.30
C ASN A 53 5.98 15.64 -2.11
N GLN A 54 6.96 15.00 -1.49
CA GLN A 54 8.26 14.67 -2.10
C GLN A 54 8.39 13.20 -2.53
N HIS A 55 7.33 12.40 -2.36
CA HIS A 55 7.30 10.98 -2.69
C HIS A 55 7.09 10.75 -4.20
N ALA A 56 7.62 9.65 -4.72
CA ALA A 56 7.34 9.26 -6.10
C ALA A 56 5.84 8.91 -6.28
N PRO A 57 5.26 9.08 -7.49
CA PRO A 57 3.88 8.66 -7.75
C PRO A 57 3.65 7.19 -7.42
N GLY A 58 2.56 6.90 -6.71
CA GLY A 58 2.19 5.55 -6.27
C GLY A 58 2.08 5.44 -4.74
N ASN A 59 1.95 4.21 -4.25
CA ASN A 59 1.78 3.91 -2.85
C ASN A 59 3.13 3.59 -2.19
N MET A 60 3.51 4.31 -1.14
CA MET A 60 4.68 3.95 -0.32
C MET A 60 4.32 2.83 0.68
N ALA A 61 5.29 1.98 1.01
CA ALA A 61 5.14 0.91 2.00
C ALA A 61 6.30 0.90 3.00
N VAL A 62 6.13 0.18 4.11
CA VAL A 62 7.14 0.06 5.17
C VAL A 62 7.34 -1.40 5.57
N LEU A 63 8.56 -1.79 5.89
CA LEU A 63 8.88 -3.09 6.46
C LEU A 63 8.59 -3.09 7.96
N VAL A 64 8.01 -4.18 8.46
CA VAL A 64 7.76 -4.41 9.89
C VAL A 64 8.62 -5.59 10.37
N ASN A 65 8.14 -6.82 10.22
CA ASN A 65 8.90 -8.03 10.59
C ASN A 65 9.70 -8.62 9.42
N ALA A 66 9.41 -8.23 8.18
CA ALA A 66 10.19 -8.65 7.01
C ALA A 66 11.56 -7.94 7.03
N PRO A 67 12.70 -8.67 7.07
CA PRO A 67 14.02 -8.06 7.22
C PRO A 67 14.50 -7.32 5.95
N ARG A 68 13.94 -7.63 4.78
CA ARG A 68 14.25 -7.02 3.48
C ARG A 68 13.06 -7.09 2.54
N THR A 69 13.11 -6.33 1.44
CA THR A 69 12.09 -6.35 0.38
C THR A 69 12.11 -7.64 -0.42
N GLY A 70 10.96 -7.97 -1.06
CA GLY A 70 10.86 -9.06 -2.03
C GLY A 70 10.47 -10.43 -1.47
N LEU A 71 10.35 -10.55 -0.14
CA LEU A 71 9.86 -11.76 0.54
C LEU A 71 8.34 -11.88 0.36
N ARG A 72 7.84 -13.09 0.08
CA ARG A 72 6.45 -13.33 -0.32
C ARG A 72 5.72 -14.31 0.58
N SER A 73 6.44 -15.14 1.32
CA SER A 73 5.89 -16.12 2.24
C SER A 73 6.37 -15.89 3.68
N PHE A 74 5.74 -16.56 4.64
CA PHE A 74 6.22 -16.57 6.02
C PHE A 74 7.57 -17.30 6.14
N ASP A 75 7.75 -18.39 5.40
CA ASP A 75 8.98 -19.18 5.39
C ASP A 75 10.15 -18.36 4.84
N ASP A 76 9.94 -17.59 3.77
CA ASP A 76 10.95 -16.66 3.21
C ASP A 76 11.48 -15.69 4.28
N VAL A 77 10.59 -15.24 5.18
CA VAL A 77 10.93 -14.33 6.27
C VAL A 77 11.74 -15.05 7.34
N ILE A 78 11.35 -16.27 7.72
CA ILE A 78 12.09 -17.06 8.70
C ILE A 78 13.50 -17.39 8.19
N GLU A 79 13.62 -17.82 6.93
CA GLU A 79 14.91 -18.10 6.28
C GLU A 79 15.79 -16.84 6.23
N ALA A 80 15.25 -15.71 5.78
CA ALA A 80 15.99 -14.46 5.71
C ALA A 80 16.39 -13.89 7.09
N ILE A 81 15.68 -14.25 8.16
CA ILE A 81 16.09 -13.91 9.54
C ILE A 81 17.20 -14.84 10.02
N ALA A 82 17.16 -16.14 9.67
CA ALA A 82 18.17 -17.11 10.06
C ALA A 82 19.54 -16.89 9.36
N GLU A 83 19.54 -16.29 8.16
CA GLU A 83 20.76 -15.88 7.44
C GLU A 83 21.45 -14.64 8.03
N ARG A 84 20.84 -13.99 9.01
CA ARG A 84 21.23 -12.68 9.55
C ARG A 84 22.09 -12.78 10.80
#